data_AF-A0A5B0QWU4-F1
#
_entry.id   AF-A0A5B0QWU4-F1
#
_cell.length_a   1.000
_cell.length_b   1.000
_cell.length_c   1.000
_cell.angle_alpha   90.00
_cell.angle_beta   90.00
_cell.angle_gamma   90.00
#
_symmetry.space_group_name_H-M   'P 1'
#
loop_
_entity.id
_entity.type
_entity.pdbx_description
1 polymer ?
#
loop_
_entity_poly.entity_id
_entity_poly.type
_entity_poly.pdbx_seq_one_letter_code
_entity_poly.pdbx_strand_id
1 'polypeptide(L)'
;MNSQQAPLRDTSNIQVNHQDPSFTPRANSADQDAGKLRGFSPVNMEQVIRAFKPQGVNKDFWAWIRIISHYVSVEREIDQHVRTSLKILKLSHSINNQCYQNPSSNLQKNSILKLAAFLWCVNLRVLELIGAPQGSEAYLKEQGQFMKWFDWFMLFFSDNLKLDLSSIYEQNHHIEIKTHGSFIYQKILQALDSSSERELYILHRPKLDSQRYCSQERQFLLNEAAVHLLGFYYKNTNFKKWNYVFGEHDIDFIRKLGELGEHWEDRAKCDLPTDLHLLPWVAPAKKALPLLGPNNLKTSHFNFHKYVEAIPCSNLMFDLRMFDKNKQFQLSKAFFLNKAEKHDWSIISSLKLRKHSNKLISEFKPSTKLVLSTQRIISEYIEEHSSSKENLISEKREILKKLNYAELEVKLNELLEFVWEINGKILQAMGSEVFEESFLKEQRLVQLFFEFLMNQNGGENAGNTPPSDRQKIRKALQKQILHNSIIELLVIKDPGDGYAVTIEEYGLRNNFWVSKKHNFLSQLALNILGNYYKNQNFERWNMIFGSDGTFIKFVKNLSDPNKYNQYEEKLFPQLRSQGLIPWKK
;
A
#
# COMPACT_ATOMS: atom_id res chain seq x y z
N MET A 1 51.50 0.86 -97.50
CA MET A 1 52.68 1.39 -96.76
C MET A 1 52.21 2.67 -96.08
N ASN A 2 52.04 2.82 -94.77
CA ASN A 2 52.28 1.98 -93.60
C ASN A 2 51.13 2.23 -92.62
N SER A 3 50.60 1.19 -91.98
CA SER A 3 49.75 1.35 -90.80
C SER A 3 49.72 0.04 -90.02
N GLN A 4 50.26 0.09 -88.80
CA GLN A 4 50.50 -1.05 -87.91
C GLN A 4 49.28 -1.43 -87.07
N GLN A 5 49.28 -2.73 -86.76
CA GLN A 5 48.38 -3.63 -86.04
C GLN A 5 47.98 -3.23 -84.60
N ALA A 6 46.68 -3.36 -84.28
CA ALA A 6 46.00 -4.42 -83.47
C ALA A 6 46.57 -4.85 -82.07
N PRO A 7 45.87 -5.70 -81.27
CA PRO A 7 44.51 -5.58 -80.68
C PRO A 7 44.42 -6.15 -79.21
N LEU A 8 43.23 -6.14 -78.57
CA LEU A 8 42.53 -7.34 -78.01
C LEU A 8 41.25 -6.98 -77.20
N ARG A 9 40.20 -7.80 -77.41
CA ARG A 9 38.87 -7.87 -76.74
C ARG A 9 38.97 -8.62 -75.38
N ASP A 10 38.00 -8.68 -74.44
CA ASP A 10 36.55 -8.91 -74.56
C ASP A 10 35.77 -8.70 -73.22
N THR A 11 34.49 -8.27 -73.35
CA THR A 11 33.26 -8.51 -72.51
C THR A 11 33.23 -8.15 -71.00
N SER A 12 32.16 -7.60 -70.37
CA SER A 12 30.71 -7.59 -70.64
C SER A 12 29.94 -6.50 -69.83
N ASN A 13 28.93 -5.91 -70.50
CA ASN A 13 27.59 -5.37 -70.11
C ASN A 13 27.40 -4.38 -68.92
N ILE A 14 27.07 -3.08 -69.15
CA ILE A 14 25.75 -2.38 -69.33
C ILE A 14 24.95 -2.27 -67.99
N GLN A 15 24.44 -1.14 -67.42
CA GLN A 15 23.79 0.11 -67.92
C GLN A 15 23.74 1.16 -66.76
N VAL A 16 24.44 2.30 -66.86
CA VAL A 16 23.99 3.71 -66.99
C VAL A 16 22.73 4.19 -66.24
N ASN A 17 22.97 5.03 -65.23
CA ASN A 17 22.07 6.00 -64.58
C ASN A 17 21.89 7.26 -65.43
N HIS A 18 20.68 7.85 -65.41
CA HIS A 18 20.47 9.27 -65.71
C HIS A 18 19.73 9.96 -64.56
N GLN A 19 20.23 11.14 -64.21
CA GLN A 19 19.74 12.06 -63.17
C GLN A 19 18.55 12.90 -63.65
N ASP A 20 17.69 13.28 -62.71
CA ASP A 20 16.73 14.39 -62.81
C ASP A 20 16.55 15.04 -61.40
N PRO A 21 16.01 16.27 -61.26
CA PRO A 21 16.59 17.32 -60.44
C PRO A 21 15.87 17.59 -59.10
N SER A 22 16.69 17.98 -58.11
CA SER A 22 16.40 18.83 -56.93
C SER A 22 14.96 18.85 -56.36
N PHE A 23 14.73 18.01 -55.35
CA PHE A 23 13.70 18.24 -54.33
C PHE A 23 14.26 19.17 -53.25
N THR A 24 13.56 20.27 -52.98
CA THR A 24 13.71 21.04 -51.74
C THR A 24 13.26 20.17 -50.55
N PRO A 25 14.00 20.11 -49.43
CA PRO A 25 13.57 19.35 -48.27
C PRO A 25 12.36 20.06 -47.64
N ARG A 26 11.20 19.39 -47.62
CA ARG A 26 10.10 19.74 -46.72
C ARG A 26 10.65 19.76 -45.29
N ALA A 27 10.65 20.92 -44.65
CA ALA A 27 10.89 21.04 -43.23
C ALA A 27 9.93 20.08 -42.49
N ASN A 28 10.50 19.21 -41.65
CA ASN A 28 9.76 18.23 -40.88
C ASN A 28 8.69 18.93 -40.01
N SER A 29 7.44 18.50 -40.11
CA SER A 29 6.35 18.97 -39.24
C SER A 29 6.64 18.74 -37.75
N ALA A 30 7.55 17.82 -37.43
CA ALA A 30 8.05 17.56 -36.08
C ALA A 30 8.90 18.71 -35.52
N ASP A 31 9.73 19.38 -36.33
CA ASP A 31 10.52 20.54 -35.90
C ASP A 31 9.63 21.76 -35.67
N GLN A 32 8.52 21.88 -36.41
CA GLN A 32 7.52 22.93 -36.21
C GLN A 32 6.72 22.74 -34.92
N ASP A 33 6.36 21.50 -34.56
CA ASP A 33 5.66 21.21 -33.30
C ASP A 33 6.57 21.35 -32.08
N ALA A 34 7.85 20.94 -32.17
CA ALA A 34 8.85 21.19 -31.14
C ALA A 34 9.17 22.69 -30.99
N GLY A 35 9.21 23.44 -32.09
CA GLY A 35 9.38 24.91 -32.11
C GLY A 35 8.22 25.66 -31.45
N LYS A 36 6.97 25.18 -31.57
CA LYS A 36 5.81 25.75 -30.87
C LYS A 36 5.82 25.49 -29.36
N LEU A 37 6.43 24.41 -28.90
CA LEU A 37 6.60 24.11 -27.48
C LEU A 37 7.72 24.94 -26.82
N ARG A 38 8.66 25.52 -27.60
CA ARG A 38 9.69 26.44 -27.07
C ARG A 38 9.10 27.72 -26.47
N GLY A 39 7.88 28.12 -26.86
CA GLY A 39 7.14 29.23 -26.24
C GLY A 39 6.53 28.90 -24.87
N PHE A 40 6.51 27.62 -24.47
CA PHE A 40 6.04 27.15 -23.15
C PHE A 40 7.21 26.96 -22.18
N SER A 41 8.11 27.95 -22.19
CA SER A 41 9.13 28.21 -21.17
C SER A 41 8.48 28.26 -19.75
N PRO A 42 9.23 28.14 -18.63
CA PRO A 42 8.73 28.05 -17.23
C PRO A 42 7.82 29.19 -16.73
N VAL A 43 7.35 30.08 -17.61
CA VAL A 43 6.59 31.31 -17.36
C VAL A 43 5.29 31.08 -16.59
N ASN A 44 4.79 29.84 -16.51
CA ASN A 44 3.55 29.49 -15.80
C ASN A 44 3.77 28.78 -14.45
N MET A 45 5.01 28.46 -14.06
CA MET A 45 5.32 27.95 -12.72
C MET A 45 5.66 29.10 -11.77
N GLU A 46 5.41 28.89 -10.47
CA GLU A 46 5.89 29.79 -9.45
C GLU A 46 7.42 29.83 -9.41
N GLN A 47 7.98 30.99 -9.06
CA GLN A 47 9.43 31.18 -8.95
C GLN A 47 10.10 30.20 -7.98
N VAL A 48 9.38 29.81 -6.93
CA VAL A 48 9.85 28.86 -5.91
C VAL A 48 9.25 27.49 -6.18
N ILE A 49 10.10 26.53 -6.50
CA ILE A 49 9.65 25.15 -6.70
C ILE A 49 9.67 24.41 -5.36
N ARG A 50 8.57 23.74 -5.06
CA ARG A 50 8.33 22.99 -3.83
C ARG A 50 8.18 21.52 -4.17
N ALA A 51 8.84 20.68 -3.36
CA ALA A 51 8.64 19.25 -3.43
C ALA A 51 7.19 18.88 -3.10
N PHE A 52 6.61 17.94 -3.85
CA PHE A 52 5.36 17.26 -3.47
C PHE A 52 5.71 15.87 -2.93
N LYS A 53 5.69 15.73 -1.60
CA LYS A 53 6.12 14.53 -0.88
C LYS A 53 5.10 14.21 0.23
N PRO A 54 3.90 13.70 -0.12
CA PRO A 54 2.94 13.27 0.88
C PRO A 54 3.56 12.12 1.69
N GLN A 55 3.80 12.37 2.98
CA GLN A 55 4.34 11.37 3.90
C GLN A 55 3.20 10.50 4.46
N GLY A 56 3.47 9.22 4.67
CA GLY A 56 2.51 8.31 5.30
C GLY A 56 1.33 7.89 4.41
N VAL A 57 1.43 8.01 3.09
CA VAL A 57 0.36 7.52 2.20
C VAL A 57 0.25 6.00 2.31
N ASN A 58 -0.92 5.54 2.72
CA ASN A 58 -1.25 4.11 2.77
C ASN A 58 -1.32 3.54 1.34
N LYS A 59 -0.69 2.38 1.09
CA LYS A 59 -0.65 1.80 -0.26
C LYS A 59 -2.02 1.43 -0.82
N ASP A 60 -3.01 1.16 0.04
CA ASP A 60 -4.38 0.91 -0.37
C ASP A 60 -4.95 2.10 -1.17
N PHE A 61 -4.48 3.32 -0.90
CA PHE A 61 -4.87 4.52 -1.65
C PHE A 61 -4.52 4.41 -3.14
N TRP A 62 -3.33 3.91 -3.47
CA TRP A 62 -2.89 3.78 -4.86
C TRP A 62 -3.70 2.73 -5.62
N ALA A 63 -4.21 1.71 -4.93
CA ALA A 63 -5.17 0.79 -5.51
C ALA A 63 -6.55 1.47 -5.65
N TRP A 64 -7.02 2.14 -4.59
CA TRP A 64 -8.32 2.80 -4.52
C TRP A 64 -8.54 3.84 -5.62
N ILE A 65 -7.54 4.69 -5.88
CA ILE A 65 -7.66 5.80 -6.85
C ILE A 65 -7.96 5.33 -8.28
N ARG A 66 -7.67 4.05 -8.58
CA ARG A 66 -8.01 3.39 -9.84
C ARG A 66 -9.51 3.43 -10.15
N ILE A 67 -10.36 3.53 -9.13
CA ILE A 67 -11.81 3.53 -9.29
C ILE A 67 -12.30 4.73 -10.10
N ILE A 68 -11.57 5.85 -10.09
CA ILE A 68 -11.92 7.03 -10.89
C ILE A 68 -12.08 6.66 -12.37
N SER A 69 -11.14 5.91 -12.95
CA SER A 69 -11.22 5.54 -14.38
C SER A 69 -12.36 4.58 -14.72
N HIS A 70 -12.99 3.98 -13.72
CA HIS A 70 -14.15 3.10 -13.90
C HIS A 70 -15.49 3.86 -13.83
N TYR A 71 -15.51 5.06 -13.28
CA TYR A 71 -16.70 5.91 -13.21
C TYR A 71 -16.76 6.98 -14.30
N VAL A 72 -15.60 7.37 -14.82
CA VAL A 72 -15.49 8.49 -15.74
C VAL A 72 -15.26 7.97 -17.15
N SER A 73 -16.19 8.28 -18.06
CA SER A 73 -16.00 8.05 -19.50
C SER A 73 -15.38 9.28 -20.14
N VAL A 74 -14.14 9.14 -20.62
CA VAL A 74 -13.35 10.22 -21.25
C VAL A 74 -12.80 9.80 -22.62
N GLU A 75 -13.25 8.68 -23.18
CA GLU A 75 -12.69 8.10 -24.41
C GLU A 75 -12.70 9.10 -25.59
N ARG A 76 -13.83 9.79 -25.79
CA ARG A 76 -13.96 10.81 -26.85
C ARG A 76 -13.02 11.99 -26.62
N GLU A 77 -12.90 12.45 -25.37
CA GLU A 77 -12.04 13.57 -25.00
C GLU A 77 -10.55 13.21 -25.17
N ILE A 78 -10.16 11.99 -24.77
CA ILE A 78 -8.81 11.46 -24.96
C ILE A 78 -8.47 11.38 -26.44
N ASP A 79 -9.38 10.82 -27.25
CA ASP A 79 -9.15 10.70 -28.69
C ASP A 79 -8.97 12.06 -29.37
N GLN A 80 -9.70 13.07 -28.93
CA GLN A 80 -9.65 14.42 -29.50
C GLN A 80 -8.46 15.26 -28.99
N HIS A 81 -8.09 15.13 -27.72
CA HIS A 81 -7.18 16.06 -27.05
C HIS A 81 -5.84 15.46 -26.61
N VAL A 82 -5.76 14.14 -26.38
CA VAL A 82 -4.54 13.47 -25.88
C VAL A 82 -3.69 12.89 -27.01
N ARG A 83 -4.28 12.58 -28.18
CA ARG A 83 -3.52 12.02 -29.32
C ARG A 83 -2.36 12.89 -29.81
N THR A 84 -2.45 14.20 -29.62
CA THR A 84 -1.37 15.15 -29.96
C THR A 84 -0.19 15.04 -29.00
N SER A 85 -0.46 14.92 -27.69
CA SER A 85 0.54 14.68 -26.64
C SER A 85 1.30 13.36 -26.84
N LEU A 86 0.65 12.32 -27.37
CA LEU A 86 1.32 11.05 -27.72
C LEU A 86 2.45 11.19 -28.74
N LYS A 87 2.41 12.17 -29.64
CA LYS A 87 3.50 12.40 -30.60
C LYS A 87 4.74 12.93 -29.89
N ILE A 88 4.55 13.81 -28.91
CA ILE A 88 5.60 14.43 -28.11
C ILE A 88 6.21 13.40 -27.14
N LEU A 89 5.37 12.60 -26.50
CA LEU A 89 5.80 11.57 -25.54
C LEU A 89 6.60 10.43 -26.20
N LYS A 90 6.37 10.15 -27.48
CA LYS A 90 7.20 9.22 -28.27
C LYS A 90 8.63 9.72 -28.45
N LEU A 91 8.82 11.02 -28.59
CA LEU A 91 10.15 11.64 -28.70
C LEU A 91 10.88 11.55 -27.34
N SER A 92 10.20 11.85 -26.24
CA SER A 92 10.80 11.82 -24.88
C SER A 92 11.18 10.44 -24.37
N HIS A 93 10.59 9.36 -24.88
CA HIS A 93 10.87 8.00 -24.40
C HIS A 93 11.79 7.20 -25.33
N SER A 94 12.21 7.75 -26.48
CA SER A 94 13.07 7.05 -27.44
C SER A 94 14.56 7.03 -27.07
N ILE A 95 14.96 7.43 -25.86
CA ILE A 95 16.37 7.44 -25.43
C ILE A 95 16.49 6.81 -24.03
N ASN A 96 16.57 5.48 -24.00
CA ASN A 96 17.53 4.74 -23.16
C ASN A 96 17.66 3.24 -23.53
N ASN A 97 17.35 2.84 -24.77
CA ASN A 97 17.66 1.50 -25.27
C ASN A 97 18.96 1.52 -26.09
N GLN A 98 20.10 1.65 -25.41
CA GLN A 98 21.35 1.05 -25.89
C GLN A 98 21.54 -0.40 -25.39
N CYS A 99 20.60 -0.95 -24.63
CA CYS A 99 20.48 -2.39 -24.44
C CYS A 99 19.16 -2.89 -25.03
N TYR A 100 19.27 -3.95 -25.82
CA TYR A 100 18.20 -4.75 -26.45
C TYR A 100 17.60 -4.19 -27.74
N GLN A 101 18.23 -4.58 -28.86
CA GLN A 101 17.53 -4.85 -30.10
C GLN A 101 16.50 -5.96 -29.84
N ASN A 102 15.21 -5.60 -29.70
CA ASN A 102 14.11 -6.52 -29.96
C ASN A 102 12.81 -5.78 -30.30
N PRO A 103 11.97 -6.31 -31.21
CA PRO A 103 10.84 -5.62 -31.83
C PRO A 103 9.55 -5.61 -30.97
N SER A 104 9.64 -5.30 -29.67
CA SER A 104 8.49 -5.25 -28.74
C SER A 104 7.82 -3.86 -28.62
N SER A 105 7.90 -3.03 -29.68
CA SER A 105 7.46 -1.62 -29.68
C SER A 105 5.93 -1.38 -29.58
N ASN A 106 5.09 -2.42 -29.47
CA ASN A 106 3.63 -2.25 -29.31
C ASN A 106 3.15 -2.23 -27.85
N LEU A 107 3.90 -2.81 -26.89
CA LEU A 107 3.51 -2.77 -25.48
C LEU A 107 3.72 -1.40 -24.83
N GLN A 108 4.85 -0.73 -25.13
CA GLN A 108 5.15 0.63 -24.65
C GLN A 108 4.18 1.68 -25.20
N LYS A 109 3.75 1.52 -26.47
CA LYS A 109 2.73 2.37 -27.11
C LYS A 109 1.39 2.36 -26.34
N ASN A 110 1.08 1.26 -25.65
CA ASN A 110 -0.11 1.14 -24.82
C ASN A 110 0.12 1.68 -23.40
N SER A 111 1.35 1.65 -22.85
CA SER A 111 1.68 2.17 -21.52
C SER A 111 1.48 3.68 -21.39
N ILE A 112 2.07 4.44 -22.31
CA ILE A 112 2.03 5.91 -22.27
C ILE A 112 0.60 6.41 -22.49
N LEU A 113 -0.15 5.78 -23.41
CA LEU A 113 -1.57 6.09 -23.60
C LEU A 113 -2.38 5.81 -22.34
N LYS A 114 -2.16 4.65 -21.69
CA LYS A 114 -2.82 4.31 -20.42
C LYS A 114 -2.49 5.33 -19.32
N LEU A 115 -1.24 5.80 -19.23
CA LEU A 115 -0.84 6.84 -18.28
C LEU A 115 -1.56 8.16 -18.57
N ALA A 116 -1.54 8.64 -19.82
CA ALA A 116 -2.15 9.90 -20.21
C ALA A 116 -3.69 9.87 -20.03
N ALA A 117 -4.32 8.75 -20.39
CA ALA A 117 -5.74 8.52 -20.13
C ALA A 117 -6.07 8.56 -18.63
N PHE A 118 -5.25 7.88 -17.81
CA PHE A 118 -5.46 7.87 -16.37
C PHE A 118 -5.23 9.24 -15.74
N LEU A 119 -4.18 9.97 -16.17
CA LEU A 119 -3.93 11.34 -15.80
C LEU A 119 -5.12 12.25 -16.10
N TRP A 120 -5.74 12.10 -17.27
CA TRP A 120 -6.96 12.85 -17.62
C TRP A 120 -8.12 12.55 -16.66
N CYS A 121 -8.34 11.27 -16.32
CA CYS A 121 -9.38 10.87 -15.37
C CYS A 121 -9.13 11.42 -13.96
N VAL A 122 -7.91 11.29 -13.44
CA VAL A 122 -7.58 11.79 -12.09
C VAL A 122 -7.59 13.31 -12.07
N ASN A 123 -7.13 13.97 -13.14
CA ASN A 123 -7.21 15.42 -13.26
C ASN A 123 -8.66 15.91 -13.27
N LEU A 124 -9.58 15.21 -13.95
CA LEU A 124 -11.00 15.52 -13.86
C LEU A 124 -11.48 15.49 -12.40
N ARG A 125 -11.03 14.51 -11.61
CA ARG A 125 -11.39 14.46 -10.19
C ARG A 125 -10.79 15.63 -9.39
N VAL A 126 -9.55 16.02 -9.67
CA VAL A 126 -8.95 17.23 -9.07
C VAL A 126 -9.74 18.49 -9.48
N LEU A 127 -10.18 18.57 -10.74
CA LEU A 127 -10.98 19.69 -11.24
C LEU A 127 -12.35 19.78 -10.54
N GLU A 128 -12.99 18.65 -10.26
CA GLU A 128 -14.21 18.63 -9.43
C GLU A 128 -13.97 19.17 -8.02
N LEU A 129 -12.82 18.88 -7.40
CA LEU A 129 -12.43 19.39 -6.09
C LEU A 129 -12.14 20.90 -6.09
N ILE A 130 -11.90 21.50 -7.25
CA ILE A 130 -11.66 22.95 -7.38
C ILE A 130 -12.82 23.69 -8.06
N GLY A 131 -13.98 23.02 -8.24
CA GLY A 131 -15.22 23.63 -8.75
C GLY A 131 -15.36 23.66 -10.27
N ALA A 132 -14.60 22.86 -11.01
CA ALA A 132 -14.70 22.70 -12.47
C ALA A 132 -15.04 21.25 -12.87
N PRO A 133 -16.25 20.77 -12.58
CA PRO A 133 -16.68 19.43 -12.99
C PRO A 133 -16.72 19.30 -14.52
N GLN A 134 -16.78 18.05 -14.99
CA GLN A 134 -16.95 17.73 -16.41
C GLN A 134 -18.18 18.47 -16.98
N GLY A 135 -18.00 19.08 -18.17
CA GLY A 135 -19.03 19.89 -18.82
C GLY A 135 -19.05 21.37 -18.42
N SER A 136 -18.28 21.79 -17.41
CA SER A 136 -18.10 23.22 -17.13
C SER A 136 -17.27 23.93 -18.21
N GLU A 137 -17.45 25.23 -18.38
CA GLU A 137 -16.72 26.03 -19.38
C GLU A 137 -15.19 25.98 -19.18
N ALA A 138 -14.75 25.89 -17.92
CA ALA A 138 -13.33 25.83 -17.58
C ALA A 138 -12.70 24.44 -17.76
N TYR A 139 -13.49 23.37 -17.72
CA TYR A 139 -13.01 21.99 -17.66
C TYR A 139 -12.00 21.63 -18.77
N LEU A 140 -12.39 21.75 -20.04
CA LEU A 140 -11.52 21.38 -21.18
C LEU A 140 -10.29 22.28 -21.26
N LYS A 141 -10.41 23.55 -20.84
CA LYS A 141 -9.32 24.52 -20.87
C LYS A 141 -8.25 24.17 -19.83
N GLU A 142 -8.65 23.75 -18.63
CA GLU A 142 -7.71 23.32 -17.58
C GLU A 142 -7.11 21.95 -17.88
N GLN A 143 -7.89 20.99 -18.41
CA GLN A 143 -7.36 19.71 -18.91
C GLN A 143 -6.28 19.93 -19.97
N GLY A 144 -6.55 20.79 -20.96
CA GLY A 144 -5.61 21.10 -22.03
C GLY A 144 -4.35 21.81 -21.54
N GLN A 145 -4.45 22.67 -20.53
CA GLN A 145 -3.29 23.31 -19.90
C GLN A 145 -2.40 22.28 -19.19
N PHE A 146 -3.00 21.39 -18.39
CA PHE A 146 -2.27 20.33 -17.71
C PHE A 146 -1.57 19.38 -18.70
N MET A 147 -2.25 18.95 -19.77
CA MET A 147 -1.63 18.03 -20.75
C MET A 147 -0.45 18.67 -21.48
N LYS A 148 -0.53 19.96 -21.84
CA LYS A 148 0.61 20.69 -22.42
C LYS A 148 1.78 20.79 -21.43
N TRP A 149 1.47 21.03 -20.15
CA TRP A 149 2.48 21.05 -19.10
C TRP A 149 3.14 19.69 -18.91
N PHE A 150 2.36 18.60 -18.96
CA PHE A 150 2.88 17.24 -18.89
C PHE A 150 3.82 16.92 -20.06
N ASP A 151 3.45 17.30 -21.28
CA ASP A 151 4.31 17.13 -22.46
C ASP A 151 5.65 17.85 -22.28
N TRP A 152 5.62 19.10 -21.78
CA TRP A 152 6.82 19.86 -21.45
C TRP A 152 7.66 19.15 -20.37
N PHE A 153 7.02 18.69 -19.28
CA PHE A 153 7.70 18.00 -18.18
C PHE A 153 8.45 16.76 -18.67
N MET A 154 7.82 15.96 -19.53
CA MET A 154 8.43 14.76 -20.07
C MET A 154 9.60 15.06 -21.01
N LEU A 155 9.50 16.09 -21.85
CA LEU A 155 10.60 16.54 -22.72
C LEU A 155 11.77 17.14 -21.94
N PHE A 156 11.48 17.87 -20.87
CA PHE A 156 12.46 18.50 -20.00
C PHE A 156 13.41 17.48 -19.37
N PHE A 157 12.87 16.34 -18.93
CA PHE A 157 13.66 15.27 -18.31
C PHE A 157 14.26 14.27 -19.31
N SER A 158 13.82 14.26 -20.56
CA SER A 158 14.34 13.34 -21.58
C SER A 158 15.58 13.85 -22.32
N ASP A 159 16.19 14.95 -21.87
CA ASP A 159 17.32 15.64 -22.51
C ASP A 159 17.09 16.07 -23.98
N ASN A 160 15.86 15.98 -24.49
CA ASN A 160 15.49 16.36 -25.86
C ASN A 160 15.17 17.85 -25.97
N LEU A 161 14.89 18.51 -24.84
CA LEU A 161 14.72 19.95 -24.80
C LEU A 161 16.09 20.61 -24.57
N LYS A 162 16.70 21.14 -25.63
CA LYS A 162 17.82 22.08 -25.49
C LYS A 162 17.24 23.44 -25.10
N LEU A 163 17.21 23.73 -23.80
CA LEU A 163 16.87 25.06 -23.29
C LEU A 163 18.09 25.96 -23.41
N ASP A 164 17.93 27.08 -24.12
CA ASP A 164 18.91 28.16 -24.12
C ASP A 164 18.66 29.02 -22.87
N LEU A 165 19.36 28.69 -21.77
CA LEU A 165 19.19 29.34 -20.47
C LEU A 165 20.11 30.54 -20.38
N SER A 166 19.56 31.71 -20.69
CA SER A 166 20.32 32.96 -20.81
C SER A 166 20.63 33.63 -19.47
N SER A 167 19.86 33.33 -18.41
CA SER A 167 20.01 33.97 -17.09
C SER A 167 20.32 32.99 -15.95
N ILE A 168 21.09 33.46 -14.95
CA ILE A 168 21.37 32.70 -13.70
C ILE A 168 20.08 32.31 -12.98
N TYR A 169 19.06 33.18 -13.06
CA TYR A 169 17.74 32.91 -12.48
C TYR A 169 17.06 31.71 -13.14
N GLU A 170 17.03 31.63 -14.48
CA GLU A 170 16.48 30.48 -15.21
C GLU A 170 17.27 29.20 -14.93
N GLN A 171 18.59 29.31 -14.75
CA GLN A 171 19.45 28.17 -14.38
C GLN A 171 19.13 27.63 -12.98
N ASN A 172 19.02 28.51 -11.98
CA ASN A 172 18.67 28.10 -10.61
C ASN A 172 17.26 27.49 -10.55
N HIS A 173 16.30 28.11 -11.22
CA HIS A 173 14.94 27.61 -11.30
C HIS A 173 14.88 26.22 -11.98
N HIS A 174 15.64 26.04 -13.06
CA HIS A 174 15.79 24.74 -13.73
C HIS A 174 16.42 23.67 -12.82
N ILE A 175 17.41 24.04 -11.99
CA ILE A 175 18.00 23.13 -10.99
C ILE A 175 16.95 22.69 -9.96
N GLU A 176 16.10 23.60 -9.47
CA GLU A 176 15.05 23.24 -8.51
C GLU A 176 14.01 22.29 -9.11
N ILE A 177 13.57 22.54 -10.36
CA ILE A 177 12.67 21.63 -11.09
C ILE A 177 13.33 20.25 -11.25
N LYS A 178 14.60 20.18 -11.67
CA LYS A 178 15.32 18.91 -11.77
C LYS A 178 15.40 18.21 -10.41
N THR A 179 15.71 18.95 -9.35
CA THR A 179 15.87 18.41 -7.99
C THR A 179 14.58 17.82 -7.45
N HIS A 180 13.45 18.52 -7.61
CA HIS A 180 12.16 18.08 -7.06
C HIS A 180 11.34 17.21 -8.00
N GLY A 181 11.45 17.44 -9.32
CA GLY A 181 10.75 16.68 -10.36
C GLY A 181 11.41 15.34 -10.72
N SER A 182 12.72 15.17 -10.47
CA SER A 182 13.45 13.92 -10.76
C SER A 182 12.77 12.69 -10.17
N PHE A 183 12.35 12.77 -8.91
CA PHE A 183 11.65 11.68 -8.23
C PHE A 183 10.36 11.26 -8.96
N ILE A 184 9.60 12.25 -9.45
CA ILE A 184 8.33 12.02 -10.15
C ILE A 184 8.61 11.43 -11.53
N TYR A 185 9.61 11.95 -12.23
CA TYR A 185 10.02 11.42 -13.51
C TYR A 185 10.47 9.95 -13.40
N GLN A 186 11.25 9.60 -12.37
CA GLN A 186 11.63 8.21 -12.09
C GLN A 186 10.43 7.31 -11.82
N LYS A 187 9.43 7.78 -11.05
CA LYS A 187 8.16 7.05 -10.83
C LYS A 187 7.42 6.78 -12.15
N ILE A 188 7.37 7.78 -13.04
CA ILE A 188 6.78 7.63 -14.37
C ILE A 188 7.52 6.57 -15.18
N LEU A 189 8.85 6.64 -15.26
CA LEU A 189 9.65 5.66 -15.99
C LEU A 189 9.45 4.24 -15.43
N GLN A 190 9.51 4.08 -14.10
CA GLN A 190 9.27 2.80 -13.44
C GLN A 190 7.89 2.21 -13.79
N ALA A 191 6.86 3.06 -13.86
CA ALA A 191 5.51 2.64 -14.24
C ALA A 191 5.38 2.28 -15.73
N LEU A 192 6.11 2.97 -16.60
CA LEU A 192 6.11 2.72 -18.04
C LEU A 192 6.89 1.45 -18.44
N ASP A 193 8.01 1.20 -17.74
CA ASP A 193 8.92 0.07 -17.97
C ASP A 193 8.44 -1.22 -17.29
N SER A 194 7.53 -1.12 -16.32
CA SER A 194 6.97 -2.30 -15.66
C SER A 194 6.19 -3.20 -16.63
N SER A 195 6.63 -4.45 -16.71
CA SER A 195 5.94 -5.55 -17.41
C SER A 195 5.17 -6.47 -16.46
N SER A 196 5.15 -6.16 -15.16
CA SER A 196 4.50 -7.01 -14.16
C SER A 196 2.98 -6.96 -14.28
N GLU A 197 2.38 -8.12 -14.56
CA GLU A 197 0.92 -8.34 -14.54
C GLU A 197 0.45 -8.88 -13.19
N ARG A 198 1.33 -8.92 -12.18
CA ARG A 198 1.01 -9.43 -10.85
C ARG A 198 -0.13 -8.63 -10.25
N GLU A 199 -1.17 -9.33 -9.81
CA GLU A 199 -2.28 -8.72 -9.07
C GLU A 199 -1.84 -8.46 -7.62
N LEU A 200 -2.10 -7.24 -7.14
CA LEU A 200 -1.71 -6.79 -5.80
C LEU A 200 -2.91 -6.52 -4.90
N TYR A 201 -4.04 -6.08 -5.46
CA TYR A 201 -5.22 -5.71 -4.69
C TYR A 201 -6.51 -6.09 -5.43
N ILE A 202 -7.55 -6.47 -4.69
CA ILE A 202 -8.92 -6.58 -5.15
C ILE A 202 -9.67 -5.35 -4.65
N LEU A 203 -10.37 -4.69 -5.57
CA LEU A 203 -11.25 -3.56 -5.28
C LEU A 203 -12.69 -4.06 -5.22
N HIS A 204 -13.35 -3.80 -4.10
CA HIS A 204 -14.74 -4.15 -3.84
C HIS A 204 -15.61 -2.90 -3.87
N ARG A 205 -16.62 -2.88 -4.74
CA ARG A 205 -17.68 -1.87 -4.72
C ARG A 205 -18.91 -2.44 -4.01
N PRO A 206 -19.38 -1.89 -2.89
CA PRO A 206 -20.74 -2.13 -2.48
C PRO A 206 -21.68 -1.33 -3.38
N LYS A 207 -22.78 -1.96 -3.77
CA LYS A 207 -24.03 -1.31 -4.25
C LYS A 207 -24.02 -0.68 -5.65
N LEU A 208 -22.91 -0.67 -6.39
CA LEU A 208 -22.88 -0.14 -7.76
C LEU A 208 -22.57 -1.19 -8.83
N ASP A 209 -21.75 -2.20 -8.50
CA ASP A 209 -21.53 -3.36 -9.35
C ASP A 209 -21.04 -4.52 -8.47
N SER A 210 -21.54 -5.73 -8.68
CA SER A 210 -21.05 -6.93 -7.96
C SER A 210 -19.68 -7.39 -8.48
N GLN A 211 -19.14 -6.71 -9.50
CA GLN A 211 -17.83 -6.97 -10.05
C GLN A 211 -16.69 -6.60 -9.09
N ARG A 212 -15.75 -7.53 -8.98
CA ARG A 212 -14.45 -7.34 -8.31
C ARG A 212 -13.42 -6.97 -9.36
N TYR A 213 -12.63 -5.92 -9.10
CA TYR A 213 -11.55 -5.51 -10.00
C TYR A 213 -10.20 -5.80 -9.38
N CYS A 214 -9.32 -6.47 -10.11
CA CYS A 214 -7.94 -6.68 -9.68
C CYS A 214 -7.05 -5.53 -10.14
N SER A 215 -6.31 -4.94 -9.21
CA SER A 215 -5.27 -3.95 -9.48
C SER A 215 -3.94 -4.67 -9.70
N GLN A 216 -3.41 -4.57 -10.91
CA GLN A 216 -2.09 -5.09 -11.27
C GLN A 216 -0.98 -4.14 -10.80
N GLU A 217 0.21 -4.67 -10.51
CA GLU A 217 1.38 -3.92 -10.06
C GLU A 217 1.74 -2.75 -10.98
N ARG A 218 1.73 -2.98 -12.29
CA ARG A 218 1.92 -1.91 -13.26
C ARG A 218 0.88 -0.79 -13.14
N GLN A 219 -0.39 -1.14 -12.92
CA GLN A 219 -1.45 -0.13 -12.75
C GLN A 219 -1.26 0.63 -11.43
N PHE A 220 -0.87 -0.06 -10.37
CA PHE A 220 -0.52 0.55 -9.09
C PHE A 220 0.59 1.60 -9.24
N LEU A 221 1.67 1.27 -9.96
CA LEU A 221 2.77 2.20 -10.24
C LEU A 221 2.32 3.40 -11.09
N LEU A 222 1.47 3.16 -12.10
CA LEU A 222 0.87 4.23 -12.91
C LEU A 222 0.02 5.18 -12.06
N ASN A 223 -0.75 4.63 -11.12
CA ASN A 223 -1.60 5.40 -10.23
C ASN A 223 -0.77 6.30 -9.31
N GLU A 224 0.28 5.73 -8.69
CA GLU A 224 1.22 6.48 -7.85
C GLU A 224 1.88 7.62 -8.65
N ALA A 225 2.44 7.30 -9.83
CA ALA A 225 3.09 8.29 -10.69
C ALA A 225 2.14 9.43 -11.10
N ALA A 226 0.90 9.10 -11.48
CA ALA A 226 -0.10 10.07 -11.92
C ALA A 226 -0.47 11.07 -10.81
N VAL A 227 -0.71 10.58 -9.59
CA VAL A 227 -1.07 11.43 -8.45
C VAL A 227 0.10 12.31 -8.02
N HIS A 228 1.33 11.77 -8.00
CA HIS A 228 2.52 12.57 -7.71
C HIS A 228 2.74 13.69 -8.73
N LEU A 229 2.53 13.40 -10.02
CA LEU A 229 2.64 14.39 -11.08
C LEU A 229 1.60 15.50 -10.95
N LEU A 230 0.33 15.15 -10.70
CA LEU A 230 -0.74 16.12 -10.51
C LEU A 230 -0.51 16.98 -9.27
N GLY A 231 -0.15 16.36 -8.14
CA GLY A 231 0.18 17.10 -6.90
C GLY A 231 1.32 18.09 -7.14
N PHE A 232 2.36 17.69 -7.85
CA PHE A 232 3.46 18.58 -8.21
C PHE A 232 3.04 19.71 -9.15
N TYR A 233 2.24 19.42 -10.18
CA TYR A 233 1.71 20.43 -11.10
C TYR A 233 0.90 21.49 -10.36
N TYR A 234 -0.14 21.09 -9.63
CA TYR A 234 -1.05 22.04 -8.99
C TYR A 234 -0.33 22.86 -7.90
N LYS A 235 0.55 22.22 -7.12
CA LYS A 235 1.33 22.90 -6.06
C LYS A 235 2.29 23.95 -6.61
N ASN A 236 2.98 23.65 -7.71
CA ASN A 236 4.03 24.52 -8.27
C ASN A 236 3.54 25.48 -9.34
N THR A 237 2.33 25.29 -9.86
CA THR A 237 1.70 26.25 -10.78
C THR A 237 1.08 27.41 -10.00
N ASN A 238 0.47 27.15 -8.84
CA ASN A 238 -0.09 28.20 -8.00
C ASN A 238 -0.21 27.74 -6.54
N PHE A 239 0.81 28.00 -5.73
CA PHE A 239 0.89 27.57 -4.35
C PHE A 239 -0.13 28.27 -3.46
N LYS A 240 -0.47 29.53 -3.76
CA LYS A 240 -1.52 30.25 -3.00
C LYS A 240 -2.87 29.57 -3.16
N LYS A 241 -3.26 29.19 -4.37
CA LYS A 241 -4.49 28.44 -4.63
C LYS A 241 -4.40 27.01 -4.08
N TRP A 242 -3.25 26.36 -4.23
CA TRP A 242 -3.00 25.05 -3.62
C TRP A 242 -3.23 25.08 -2.11
N ASN A 243 -2.60 26.01 -1.40
CA ASN A 243 -2.71 26.12 0.05
C ASN A 243 -4.14 26.45 0.48
N TYR A 244 -4.88 27.22 -0.32
CA TYR A 244 -6.27 27.52 -0.06
C TYR A 244 -7.19 26.30 -0.25
N VAL A 245 -7.00 25.50 -1.31
CA VAL A 245 -7.91 24.41 -1.69
C VAL A 245 -7.53 23.05 -1.14
N PHE A 246 -6.24 22.78 -0.91
CA PHE A 246 -5.74 21.48 -0.42
C PHE A 246 -5.08 21.57 0.94
N GLY A 247 -4.34 22.63 1.23
CA GLY A 247 -3.73 22.87 2.56
C GLY A 247 -2.22 22.92 2.51
N GLU A 248 -1.61 23.12 3.68
CA GLU A 248 -0.16 23.23 3.81
C GLU A 248 0.52 21.87 3.67
N HIS A 249 -0.17 20.79 4.08
CA HIS A 249 0.38 19.44 4.07
C HIS A 249 -0.03 18.68 2.81
N ASP A 250 0.94 18.09 2.12
CA ASP A 250 0.71 17.35 0.86
C ASP A 250 -0.25 16.16 1.03
N ILE A 251 -0.37 15.60 2.24
CA ILE A 251 -1.29 14.50 2.55
C ILE A 251 -2.76 14.94 2.46
N ASP A 252 -3.06 16.24 2.61
CA ASP A 252 -4.43 16.74 2.54
C ASP A 252 -4.98 16.65 1.11
N PHE A 253 -4.13 16.88 0.11
CA PHE A 253 -4.47 16.61 -1.29
C PHE A 253 -4.82 15.14 -1.53
N ILE A 254 -4.01 14.22 -1.00
CA ILE A 254 -4.23 12.77 -1.11
C ILE A 254 -5.56 12.38 -0.46
N ARG A 255 -5.85 12.91 0.73
CA ARG A 255 -7.08 12.62 1.48
C ARG A 255 -8.32 13.04 0.68
N LYS A 256 -8.37 14.30 0.22
CA LYS A 256 -9.48 14.82 -0.57
C LYS A 256 -9.66 14.09 -1.89
N LEU A 257 -8.56 13.72 -2.54
CA LEU A 257 -8.58 12.97 -3.78
C LEU A 257 -9.13 11.54 -3.58
N GLY A 258 -8.91 10.94 -2.40
CA GLY A 258 -9.41 9.62 -2.03
C GLY A 258 -10.88 9.58 -1.59
N GLU A 259 -11.52 10.73 -1.38
CA GLU A 259 -12.93 10.82 -1.00
C GLU A 259 -13.84 10.65 -2.22
N LEU A 260 -14.05 9.40 -2.63
CA LEU A 260 -14.90 9.04 -3.77
C LEU A 260 -16.34 8.64 -3.37
N GLY A 261 -16.66 8.61 -2.07
CA GLY A 261 -17.99 8.26 -1.58
C GLY A 261 -18.33 6.77 -1.68
N GLU A 262 -19.45 6.36 -1.08
CA GLU A 262 -19.96 4.98 -1.27
C GLU A 262 -20.54 4.82 -2.67
N HIS A 263 -21.28 5.82 -3.13
CA HIS A 263 -21.66 6.01 -4.52
C HIS A 263 -20.80 7.11 -5.14
N TRP A 264 -20.64 7.06 -6.47
CA TRP A 264 -19.89 8.11 -7.15
C TRP A 264 -20.52 9.48 -6.91
N GLU A 265 -21.85 9.57 -6.84
CA GLU A 265 -22.59 10.79 -6.55
C GLU A 265 -22.28 11.38 -5.16
N ASP A 266 -21.91 10.54 -4.19
CA ASP A 266 -21.60 10.93 -2.80
C ASP A 266 -20.21 11.57 -2.67
N ARG A 267 -19.39 11.51 -3.72
CA ARG A 267 -18.02 12.04 -3.70
C ARG A 267 -18.00 13.52 -3.33
N ALA A 268 -16.98 13.92 -2.58
CA ALA A 268 -16.82 15.31 -2.17
C ALA A 268 -16.70 16.22 -3.41
N LYS A 269 -17.54 17.25 -3.50
CA LYS A 269 -17.40 18.34 -4.46
C LYS A 269 -17.21 19.60 -3.65
N CYS A 270 -16.20 20.40 -3.99
CA CYS A 270 -16.08 21.69 -3.31
C CYS A 270 -17.01 22.68 -4.00
N ASP A 271 -18.08 23.06 -3.31
CA ASP A 271 -18.89 24.22 -3.66
C ASP A 271 -18.10 25.49 -3.33
N LEU A 272 -17.16 25.80 -4.20
CA LEU A 272 -16.32 26.98 -4.08
C LEU A 272 -17.13 28.22 -4.48
N PRO A 273 -17.05 29.32 -3.70
CA PRO A 273 -17.68 30.58 -4.09
C PRO A 273 -17.22 31.00 -5.49
N THR A 274 -18.18 31.15 -6.41
CA THR A 274 -17.94 31.45 -7.83
C THR A 274 -17.16 32.77 -8.02
N ASP A 275 -17.24 33.67 -7.04
CA ASP A 275 -16.65 35.00 -7.06
C ASP A 275 -15.15 35.03 -6.70
N LEU A 276 -14.59 33.90 -6.23
CA LEU A 276 -13.15 33.76 -5.96
C LEU A 276 -12.32 33.58 -7.23
N HIS A 277 -12.95 33.18 -8.35
CA HIS A 277 -12.32 32.98 -9.66
C HIS A 277 -11.00 32.19 -9.57
N LEU A 278 -11.04 31.00 -8.95
CA LEU A 278 -9.87 30.13 -8.80
C LEU A 278 -9.30 29.64 -10.15
N LEU A 279 -10.08 29.74 -11.23
CA LEU A 279 -9.66 29.36 -12.56
C LEU A 279 -9.50 30.58 -13.49
N PRO A 280 -8.53 30.54 -14.42
CA PRO A 280 -7.61 29.43 -14.72
C PRO A 280 -6.55 29.22 -13.62
N TRP A 281 -6.10 27.99 -13.40
CA TRP A 281 -5.22 27.67 -12.24
C TRP A 281 -3.90 28.45 -12.30
N VAL A 282 -3.31 28.52 -13.48
CA VAL A 282 -2.06 29.23 -13.81
C VAL A 282 -2.11 30.73 -13.46
N ALA A 283 -3.26 31.38 -13.59
CA ALA A 283 -3.35 32.80 -13.28
C ALA A 283 -3.30 33.03 -11.76
N PRO A 284 -2.75 34.16 -11.29
CA PRO A 284 -2.91 34.58 -9.90
C PRO A 284 -4.39 34.65 -9.50
N ALA A 285 -4.68 34.45 -8.20
CA ALA A 285 -6.04 34.70 -7.70
C ALA A 285 -6.39 36.18 -7.87
N LYS A 286 -7.55 36.48 -8.47
CA LYS A 286 -7.98 37.86 -8.77
C LYS A 286 -8.34 38.66 -7.51
N LYS A 287 -8.75 37.96 -6.44
CA LYS A 287 -9.07 38.52 -5.12
C LYS A 287 -8.17 37.89 -4.08
N ALA A 288 -7.98 38.60 -2.96
CA ALA A 288 -7.35 38.00 -1.78
C ALA A 288 -8.17 36.77 -1.35
N LEU A 289 -7.49 35.62 -1.28
CA LEU A 289 -8.13 34.39 -0.82
C LEU A 289 -8.40 34.50 0.69
N PRO A 290 -9.58 34.07 1.16
CA PRO A 290 -9.87 34.05 2.59
C PRO A 290 -8.81 33.27 3.38
N LEU A 291 -8.54 33.69 4.63
CA LEU A 291 -7.61 32.99 5.53
C LEU A 291 -8.03 31.53 5.79
N LEU A 292 -9.34 31.27 5.84
CA LEU A 292 -9.91 29.94 6.00
C LEU A 292 -10.39 29.44 4.64
N GLY A 293 -9.66 28.49 4.06
CA GLY A 293 -10.07 27.80 2.84
C GLY A 293 -10.94 26.57 3.08
N PRO A 294 -11.44 25.93 2.01
CA PRO A 294 -12.17 24.66 2.05
C PRO A 294 -11.46 23.54 2.81
N ASN A 295 -10.16 23.65 3.06
CA ASN A 295 -9.38 22.73 3.90
C ASN A 295 -9.91 22.60 5.32
N ASN A 296 -10.60 23.62 5.80
CA ASN A 296 -11.15 23.64 7.16
C ASN A 296 -12.57 23.06 7.23
N LEU A 297 -13.21 22.80 6.08
CA LEU A 297 -14.44 22.02 6.06
C LEU A 297 -14.04 20.59 6.39
N LYS A 298 -14.49 20.10 7.55
CA LYS A 298 -14.28 18.72 7.99
C LYS A 298 -14.79 17.79 6.90
N THR A 299 -13.94 17.36 5.99
CA THR A 299 -14.28 16.25 5.14
C THR A 299 -14.29 15.03 6.04
N SER A 300 -15.45 14.38 6.15
CA SER A 300 -15.56 13.12 6.86
C SER A 300 -14.57 12.16 6.22
N HIS A 301 -13.52 11.79 6.94
CA HIS A 301 -12.48 10.88 6.47
C HIS A 301 -13.14 9.65 5.83
N PHE A 302 -13.09 9.52 4.50
CA PHE A 302 -13.73 8.40 3.85
C PHE A 302 -12.90 7.13 4.04
N ASN A 303 -13.49 6.09 4.63
CA ASN A 303 -12.81 4.81 4.81
C ASN A 303 -12.82 4.01 3.50
N PHE A 304 -11.78 4.18 2.68
CA PHE A 304 -11.63 3.35 1.48
C PHE A 304 -11.05 1.96 1.79
N HIS A 305 -10.45 1.72 2.96
CA HIS A 305 -9.84 0.42 3.30
C HIS A 305 -10.86 -0.73 3.33
N LYS A 306 -12.14 -0.45 3.63
CA LYS A 306 -13.21 -1.46 3.54
C LYS A 306 -13.50 -1.93 2.10
N TYR A 307 -12.94 -1.25 1.11
CA TYR A 307 -13.13 -1.52 -0.32
C TYR A 307 -11.86 -1.99 -1.03
N VAL A 308 -10.75 -2.13 -0.31
CA VAL A 308 -9.47 -2.55 -0.85
C VAL A 308 -9.00 -3.78 -0.07
N GLU A 309 -8.78 -4.88 -0.77
CA GLU A 309 -8.25 -6.11 -0.21
C GLU A 309 -6.92 -6.43 -0.86
N ALA A 310 -5.84 -6.49 -0.08
CA ALA A 310 -4.53 -6.87 -0.60
C ALA A 310 -4.50 -8.37 -0.97
N ILE A 311 -3.78 -8.71 -2.03
CA ILE A 311 -3.61 -10.08 -2.52
C ILE A 311 -2.26 -10.63 -2.07
N PRO A 312 -2.22 -11.81 -1.41
CA PRO A 312 -0.97 -12.46 -1.05
C PRO A 312 -0.11 -12.82 -2.27
N CYS A 313 1.20 -12.62 -2.19
CA CYS A 313 2.13 -13.01 -3.26
C CYS A 313 2.28 -14.53 -3.34
N SER A 314 1.87 -15.17 -4.46
CA SER A 314 1.96 -16.62 -4.66
C SER A 314 3.39 -17.17 -4.58
N ASN A 315 4.37 -16.50 -5.22
CA ASN A 315 5.78 -16.93 -5.16
C ASN A 315 6.31 -16.89 -3.72
N LEU A 316 5.97 -15.84 -2.98
CA LEU A 316 6.35 -15.72 -1.59
C LEU A 316 5.64 -16.74 -0.70
N MET A 317 4.38 -17.10 -1.00
CA MET A 317 3.68 -18.19 -0.31
C MET A 317 4.41 -19.52 -0.46
N PHE A 318 4.94 -19.81 -1.65
CA PHE A 318 5.76 -21.00 -1.89
C PHE A 318 7.02 -20.99 -1.01
N ASP A 319 7.74 -19.87 -0.98
CA ASP A 319 8.93 -19.71 -0.14
C ASP A 319 8.62 -19.87 1.36
N LEU A 320 7.46 -19.37 1.82
CA LEU A 320 7.02 -19.48 3.21
C LEU A 320 6.71 -20.93 3.65
N ARG A 321 6.27 -21.79 2.72
CA ARG A 321 6.08 -23.23 3.02
C ARG A 321 7.42 -23.92 3.29
N MET A 322 8.47 -23.45 2.64
CA MET A 322 9.86 -23.92 2.81
C MET A 322 10.61 -23.15 3.90
N PHE A 323 10.04 -22.04 4.39
CA PHE A 323 10.69 -21.14 5.34
C PHE A 323 10.96 -21.82 6.68
N ASP A 324 12.25 -22.05 6.90
CA ASP A 324 12.97 -22.49 8.10
C ASP A 324 12.14 -23.21 9.18
N LYS A 325 11.75 -24.46 8.89
CA LYS A 325 11.16 -25.39 9.86
C LYS A 325 12.11 -25.77 11.01
N ASN A 326 13.40 -25.42 10.90
CA ASN A 326 14.44 -25.73 11.88
C ASN A 326 14.80 -24.53 12.76
N LYS A 327 14.03 -23.44 12.68
CA LYS A 327 14.23 -22.25 13.50
C LYS A 327 14.20 -22.59 14.99
N GLN A 328 15.32 -22.34 15.67
CA GLN A 328 15.41 -22.51 17.11
C GLN A 328 14.86 -21.28 17.82
N PHE A 329 13.96 -21.52 18.76
CA PHE A 329 13.39 -20.51 19.64
C PHE A 329 13.90 -20.70 21.06
N GLN A 330 14.07 -19.59 21.77
CA GLN A 330 14.45 -19.59 23.18
C GLN A 330 13.35 -18.90 23.99
N LEU A 331 13.06 -19.44 25.18
CA LEU A 331 12.13 -18.85 26.14
C LEU A 331 12.91 -18.49 27.41
N SER A 332 13.42 -17.28 27.50
CA SER A 332 14.23 -16.82 28.63
C SER A 332 13.53 -15.75 29.49
N LYS A 333 12.53 -15.07 28.93
CA LYS A 333 11.79 -13.97 29.56
C LYS A 333 10.32 -14.33 29.64
N ALA A 334 9.71 -14.18 30.82
CA ALA A 334 8.26 -14.32 30.89
C ALA A 334 7.55 -13.04 30.51
N PHE A 335 6.52 -13.19 29.69
CA PHE A 335 5.51 -12.18 29.43
C PHE A 335 4.31 -12.43 30.35
N PHE A 336 3.81 -11.36 30.96
CA PHE A 336 2.65 -11.41 31.84
C PHE A 336 1.55 -10.49 31.32
N LEU A 337 0.37 -11.06 31.11
CA LEU A 337 -0.84 -10.29 30.92
C LEU A 337 -1.17 -9.58 32.22
N ASN A 338 -1.16 -8.24 32.22
CA ASN A 338 -1.68 -7.48 33.34
C ASN A 338 -3.21 -7.66 33.43
N LYS A 339 -3.79 -7.37 34.60
CA LYS A 339 -5.25 -7.24 34.72
C LYS A 339 -5.68 -5.96 34.00
N ALA A 340 -5.88 -6.03 32.69
CA ALA A 340 -6.54 -4.98 31.95
C ALA A 340 -8.05 -5.03 32.22
N GLU A 341 -8.70 -3.87 32.17
CA GLU A 341 -10.13 -3.77 32.38
C GLU A 341 -10.90 -4.52 31.30
N LYS A 342 -12.09 -5.00 31.65
CA LYS A 342 -12.96 -5.75 30.74
C LYS A 342 -13.26 -4.99 29.44
N HIS A 343 -13.40 -3.68 29.52
CA HIS A 343 -13.62 -2.80 28.38
C HIS A 343 -12.44 -2.80 27.39
N ASP A 344 -11.20 -2.87 27.91
CA ASP A 344 -9.99 -2.85 27.09
C ASP A 344 -9.88 -4.09 26.22
N TRP A 345 -10.24 -5.25 26.77
CA TRP A 345 -10.31 -6.50 26.01
C TRP A 345 -11.34 -6.44 24.90
N SER A 346 -12.51 -5.85 25.18
CA SER A 346 -13.56 -5.75 24.17
C SER A 346 -13.15 -4.84 23.00
N ILE A 347 -12.38 -3.77 23.26
CA ILE A 347 -11.78 -2.95 22.20
C ILE A 347 -10.79 -3.78 21.38
N ILE A 348 -9.88 -4.52 22.03
CA ILE A 348 -8.90 -5.35 21.32
C ILE A 348 -9.59 -6.42 20.46
N SER A 349 -10.59 -7.11 21.01
CA SER A 349 -11.35 -8.14 20.31
C SER A 349 -12.10 -7.61 19.09
N SER A 350 -12.57 -6.36 19.14
CA SER A 350 -13.24 -5.73 18.00
C SER A 350 -12.37 -5.66 16.75
N LEU A 351 -11.04 -5.71 16.89
CA LEU A 351 -10.10 -5.66 15.77
C LEU A 351 -10.34 -6.79 14.75
N LYS A 352 -10.55 -8.02 15.24
CA LYS A 352 -10.90 -9.16 14.38
C LYS A 352 -12.34 -9.05 13.86
N LEU A 353 -13.28 -8.61 14.70
CA LEU A 353 -14.70 -8.56 14.36
C LEU A 353 -15.06 -7.52 13.29
N ARG A 354 -14.24 -6.47 13.14
CA ARG A 354 -14.42 -5.42 12.13
C ARG A 354 -14.15 -5.87 10.70
N LYS A 355 -13.34 -6.91 10.49
CA LYS A 355 -13.08 -7.45 9.14
C LYS A 355 -14.06 -8.57 8.84
N HIS A 356 -15.08 -8.25 8.05
CA HIS A 356 -16.19 -9.18 7.75
C HIS A 356 -15.82 -10.41 6.89
N SER A 357 -14.59 -10.57 6.36
CA SER A 357 -14.36 -11.61 5.35
C SER A 357 -12.96 -12.22 5.22
N ASN A 358 -11.96 -11.86 6.02
CA ASN A 358 -10.62 -12.42 5.81
C ASN A 358 -10.49 -13.76 6.54
N LYS A 359 -10.83 -14.83 5.81
CA LYS A 359 -10.42 -16.19 6.18
C LYS A 359 -8.90 -16.24 6.21
N LEU A 360 -8.36 -16.96 7.18
CA LEU A 360 -6.93 -17.19 7.26
C LEU A 360 -6.43 -17.85 5.96
N ILE A 361 -5.34 -17.32 5.42
CA ILE A 361 -4.69 -17.85 4.22
C ILE A 361 -4.24 -19.28 4.51
N SER A 362 -4.31 -20.16 3.50
CA SER A 362 -4.06 -21.60 3.65
C SER A 362 -2.76 -21.94 4.39
N GLU A 363 -1.69 -21.19 4.13
CA GLU A 363 -0.35 -21.36 4.69
C GLU A 363 -0.29 -21.09 6.19
N PHE A 364 -1.23 -20.31 6.72
CA PHE A 364 -1.29 -19.90 8.12
C PHE A 364 -2.33 -20.67 8.93
N LYS A 365 -3.12 -21.54 8.28
CA LYS A 365 -4.00 -22.48 8.98
C LYS A 365 -3.22 -23.38 9.95
N PRO A 366 -3.89 -23.97 10.96
CA PRO A 366 -3.24 -24.89 11.89
C PRO A 366 -2.52 -26.00 11.14
N SER A 367 -1.24 -26.20 11.43
CA SER A 367 -0.49 -27.32 10.87
C SER A 367 -0.91 -28.62 11.53
N THR A 368 -0.77 -29.75 10.82
CA THR A 368 -0.97 -31.09 11.41
C THR A 368 -0.15 -31.27 12.68
N LYS A 369 1.09 -30.74 12.70
CA LYS A 369 1.95 -30.77 13.87
C LYS A 369 1.28 -30.10 15.07
N LEU A 370 0.75 -28.88 14.89
CA LEU A 370 0.07 -28.13 15.96
C LEU A 370 -1.16 -28.86 16.50
N VAL A 371 -1.96 -29.46 15.61
CA VAL A 371 -3.16 -30.22 16.01
C VAL A 371 -2.75 -31.46 16.83
N LEU A 372 -1.74 -32.21 16.38
CA LEU A 372 -1.21 -33.37 17.12
C LEU A 372 -0.61 -32.98 18.48
N SER A 373 0.13 -31.86 18.55
CA SER A 373 0.64 -31.34 19.83
C SER A 373 -0.50 -31.02 20.79
N THR A 374 -1.60 -30.47 20.27
CA THR A 374 -2.79 -30.14 21.06
C THR A 374 -3.49 -31.41 21.56
N GLN A 375 -3.62 -32.44 20.71
CA GLN A 375 -4.16 -33.74 21.13
C GLN A 375 -3.34 -34.37 22.26
N ARG A 376 -2.00 -34.29 22.19
CA ARG A 376 -1.12 -34.74 23.27
C ARG A 376 -1.38 -33.99 24.57
N ILE A 377 -1.54 -32.67 24.54
CA ILE A 377 -1.87 -31.86 25.72
C ILE A 377 -3.23 -32.27 26.31
N ILE A 378 -4.21 -32.58 25.46
CA ILE A 378 -5.51 -33.09 25.91
C ILE A 378 -5.34 -34.42 26.65
N SER A 379 -4.58 -35.37 26.08
CA SER A 379 -4.32 -36.66 26.73
C SER A 379 -3.61 -36.48 28.08
N GLU A 380 -2.55 -35.67 28.13
CA GLU A 380 -1.82 -35.34 29.36
C GLU A 380 -2.76 -34.75 30.43
N TYR A 381 -3.64 -33.82 30.04
CA TYR A 381 -4.61 -33.22 30.96
C TYR A 381 -5.64 -34.24 31.49
N ILE A 382 -6.16 -35.12 30.62
CA ILE A 382 -7.13 -36.15 31.01
C ILE A 382 -6.49 -37.16 31.98
N GLU A 383 -5.25 -37.56 31.74
CA GLU A 383 -4.49 -38.47 32.59
C GLU A 383 -4.19 -37.85 33.96
N GLU A 384 -3.64 -36.63 33.98
CA GLU A 384 -3.31 -35.90 35.21
C GLU A 384 -4.54 -35.73 36.12
N HIS A 385 -5.71 -35.55 35.51
CA HIS A 385 -6.95 -35.31 36.24
C HIS A 385 -7.86 -36.54 36.35
N SER A 386 -7.43 -37.72 35.91
CA SER A 386 -8.20 -38.97 35.85
C SER A 386 -8.96 -39.32 37.15
N SER A 387 -8.33 -39.04 38.29
CA SER A 387 -8.85 -39.36 39.63
C SER A 387 -9.65 -38.21 40.28
N SER A 388 -9.69 -37.02 39.67
CA SER A 388 -10.39 -35.87 40.24
C SER A 388 -11.90 -36.09 40.21
N LYS A 389 -12.55 -35.91 41.36
CA LYS A 389 -14.02 -35.95 41.50
C LYS A 389 -14.65 -34.56 41.43
N GLU A 390 -13.86 -33.52 41.17
CA GLU A 390 -14.38 -32.17 41.03
C GLU A 390 -15.28 -32.10 39.79
N ASN A 391 -16.53 -31.64 39.97
CA ASN A 391 -17.55 -31.66 38.93
C ASN A 391 -17.10 -30.88 37.67
N LEU A 392 -16.47 -29.72 37.85
CA LEU A 392 -16.00 -28.88 36.74
C LEU A 392 -14.88 -29.56 35.92
N ILE A 393 -13.93 -30.22 36.60
CA ILE A 393 -12.84 -30.94 35.94
C ILE A 393 -13.39 -32.17 35.21
N SER A 394 -14.39 -32.83 35.79
CA SER A 394 -15.09 -33.96 35.17
C SER A 394 -15.85 -33.56 33.91
N GLU A 395 -16.60 -32.45 33.93
CA GLU A 395 -17.28 -31.92 32.74
C GLU A 395 -16.29 -31.56 31.63
N LYS A 396 -15.19 -30.87 31.97
CA LYS A 396 -14.12 -30.54 31.02
C LYS A 396 -13.57 -31.79 30.34
N ARG A 397 -13.24 -32.84 31.10
CA ARG A 397 -12.72 -34.10 30.56
C ARG A 397 -13.70 -34.76 29.59
N GLU A 398 -14.99 -34.79 29.91
CA GLU A 398 -16.00 -35.41 29.04
C GLU A 398 -16.19 -34.64 27.72
N ILE A 399 -16.05 -33.32 27.74
CA ILE A 399 -16.05 -32.51 26.51
C ILE A 399 -14.79 -32.82 25.69
N LEU A 400 -13.62 -32.83 26.32
CA LEU A 400 -12.34 -33.08 25.65
C LEU A 400 -12.27 -34.46 24.99
N LYS A 401 -12.80 -35.51 25.62
CA LYS A 401 -12.85 -36.87 25.06
C LYS A 401 -13.66 -36.98 23.77
N LYS A 402 -14.62 -36.07 23.56
CA LYS A 402 -15.50 -36.08 22.38
C LYS A 402 -14.93 -35.27 21.21
N LEU A 403 -13.91 -34.44 21.45
CA LEU A 403 -13.34 -33.59 20.41
C LEU A 403 -12.61 -34.41 19.35
N ASN A 404 -13.05 -34.28 18.10
CA ASN A 404 -12.37 -34.89 16.96
C ASN A 404 -11.34 -33.93 16.32
N TYR A 405 -10.55 -34.44 15.37
CA TYR A 405 -9.51 -33.68 14.69
C TYR A 405 -10.05 -32.40 14.00
N ALA A 406 -11.19 -32.49 13.32
CA ALA A 406 -11.77 -31.36 12.60
C ALA A 406 -12.25 -30.26 13.56
N GLU A 407 -12.83 -30.63 14.70
CA GLU A 407 -13.26 -29.67 15.73
C GLU A 407 -12.06 -28.95 16.38
N LEU A 408 -10.96 -29.68 16.61
CA LEU A 408 -9.70 -29.10 17.07
C LEU A 408 -9.13 -28.12 16.05
N GLU A 409 -9.11 -28.50 14.78
CA GLU A 409 -8.64 -27.64 13.70
C GLU A 409 -9.46 -26.35 13.62
N VAL A 410 -10.79 -26.42 13.72
CA VAL A 410 -11.67 -25.24 13.71
C VAL A 410 -11.35 -24.29 14.89
N LYS A 411 -11.22 -24.82 16.11
CA LYS A 411 -10.94 -24.01 17.30
C LYS A 411 -9.54 -23.38 17.27
N LEU A 412 -8.54 -24.12 16.77
CA LEU A 412 -7.19 -23.60 16.59
C LEU A 412 -7.12 -22.57 15.47
N ASN A 413 -7.87 -22.77 14.37
CA ASN A 413 -7.96 -21.81 13.29
C ASN A 413 -8.53 -20.47 13.78
N GLU A 414 -9.58 -20.50 14.61
CA GLU A 414 -10.14 -19.30 15.22
C GLU A 414 -9.12 -18.54 16.07
N LEU A 415 -8.31 -19.24 16.87
CA LEU A 415 -7.20 -18.60 17.61
C LEU A 415 -6.16 -17.98 16.68
N LEU A 416 -5.74 -18.71 15.63
CA LEU A 416 -4.76 -18.21 14.68
C LEU A 416 -5.28 -17.00 13.88
N GLU A 417 -6.59 -16.90 13.66
CA GLU A 417 -7.20 -15.69 13.07
C GLU A 417 -7.05 -14.46 13.97
N PHE A 418 -7.21 -14.60 15.29
CA PHE A 418 -6.95 -13.51 16.24
C PHE A 418 -5.46 -13.15 16.29
N VAL A 419 -4.58 -14.16 16.33
CA VAL A 419 -3.12 -13.95 16.27
C VAL A 419 -2.74 -13.20 15.00
N TRP A 420 -3.25 -13.64 13.85
CA TRP A 420 -2.98 -13.04 12.54
C TRP A 420 -3.38 -11.56 12.48
N GLU A 421 -4.59 -11.24 12.91
CA GLU A 421 -5.11 -9.87 12.82
C GLU A 421 -4.42 -8.92 13.81
N ILE A 422 -4.24 -9.34 15.06
CA ILE A 422 -3.57 -8.52 16.08
C ILE A 422 -2.10 -8.32 15.69
N ASN A 423 -1.41 -9.38 15.30
CA ASN A 423 -0.02 -9.29 14.85
C ASN A 423 0.11 -8.43 13.59
N GLY A 424 -0.82 -8.59 12.64
CA GLY A 424 -0.82 -7.81 11.41
C GLY A 424 -0.89 -6.31 11.70
N LYS A 425 -1.70 -5.90 12.67
CA LYS A 425 -1.79 -4.49 13.10
C LYS A 425 -0.54 -4.00 13.83
N ILE A 426 0.10 -4.85 14.63
CA ILE A 426 1.40 -4.54 15.24
C ILE A 426 2.47 -4.32 14.14
N LEU A 427 2.54 -5.22 13.15
CA LEU A 427 3.49 -5.14 12.05
C LEU A 427 3.26 -3.90 11.18
N GLN A 428 1.99 -3.60 10.85
CA GLN A 428 1.62 -2.34 10.18
C GLN A 428 2.11 -1.13 10.96
N ALA A 429 1.90 -1.12 12.27
CA ALA A 429 2.36 -0.04 13.12
C ALA A 429 3.89 0.08 13.22
N MET A 430 4.61 -1.03 13.05
CA MET A 430 6.07 -1.06 12.97
C MET A 430 6.61 -0.72 11.57
N GLY A 431 5.73 -0.38 10.62
CA GLY A 431 6.10 0.08 9.28
C GLY A 431 6.14 -1.01 8.20
N SER A 432 5.67 -2.22 8.52
CA SER A 432 5.55 -3.31 7.53
C SER A 432 4.24 -3.25 6.76
N GLU A 433 4.30 -3.48 5.46
CA GLU A 433 3.11 -3.51 4.60
C GLU A 433 2.46 -4.90 4.60
N VAL A 434 1.13 -4.95 4.45
CA VAL A 434 0.40 -6.22 4.42
C VAL A 434 0.85 -7.03 3.20
N PHE A 435 1.14 -8.31 3.41
CA PHE A 435 1.61 -9.24 2.37
C PHE A 435 2.95 -8.91 1.74
N GLU A 436 3.73 -7.99 2.29
CA GLU A 436 5.14 -7.91 1.95
C GLU A 436 5.93 -9.07 2.56
N GLU A 437 7.14 -9.29 2.06
CA GLU A 437 8.03 -10.36 2.52
C GLU A 437 8.32 -10.30 4.03
N SER A 438 8.63 -9.11 4.54
CA SER A 438 8.94 -8.90 5.95
C SER A 438 7.74 -9.23 6.84
N PHE A 439 6.55 -8.75 6.47
CA PHE A 439 5.29 -9.01 7.16
C PHE A 439 4.98 -10.50 7.23
N LEU A 440 5.05 -11.17 6.08
CA LEU A 440 4.68 -12.58 5.97
C LEU A 440 5.67 -13.50 6.67
N LYS A 441 6.97 -13.21 6.57
CA LYS A 441 8.00 -13.94 7.32
C LYS A 441 7.79 -13.78 8.82
N GLU A 442 7.52 -12.57 9.30
CA GLU A 442 7.31 -12.33 10.73
C GLU A 442 6.02 -13.00 11.24
N GLN A 443 4.92 -12.96 10.48
CA GLN A 443 3.71 -13.74 10.77
C GLN A 443 4.02 -15.24 10.87
N ARG A 444 4.85 -15.77 9.95
CA ARG A 444 5.22 -17.19 9.94
C ARG A 444 6.08 -17.56 11.15
N LEU A 445 6.98 -16.67 11.58
CA LEU A 445 7.79 -16.87 12.78
C LEU A 445 6.95 -16.92 14.05
N VAL A 446 5.92 -16.09 14.17
CA VAL A 446 4.96 -16.16 15.28
C VAL A 446 4.26 -17.52 15.31
N GLN A 447 3.80 -18.01 14.16
CA GLN A 447 3.14 -19.32 14.07
C GLN A 447 4.09 -20.46 14.45
N LEU A 448 5.31 -20.47 13.92
CA LEU A 448 6.34 -21.45 14.27
C LEU A 448 6.73 -21.38 15.75
N PHE A 449 6.76 -20.17 16.33
CA PHE A 449 6.98 -19.99 17.77
C PHE A 449 5.84 -20.56 18.60
N PHE A 450 4.59 -20.37 18.19
CA PHE A 450 3.45 -20.99 18.85
C PHE A 450 3.53 -22.52 18.78
N GLU A 451 3.84 -23.08 17.62
CA GLU A 451 4.09 -24.52 17.48
C GLU A 451 5.22 -25.01 18.39
N PHE A 452 6.29 -24.22 18.52
CA PHE A 452 7.38 -24.52 19.45
C PHE A 452 6.89 -24.55 20.90
N LEU A 453 6.10 -23.56 21.35
CA LEU A 453 5.54 -23.55 22.71
C LEU A 453 4.69 -24.79 23.01
N MET A 454 3.91 -25.25 22.03
CA MET A 454 3.05 -26.44 22.15
C MET A 454 3.83 -27.77 22.13
N ASN A 455 5.08 -27.77 21.65
CA ASN A 455 5.89 -28.98 21.45
C ASN A 455 6.99 -29.22 22.49
N GLN A 456 7.11 -28.40 23.55
CA GLN A 456 8.22 -28.47 24.52
C GLN A 456 8.20 -29.69 25.47
N ASN A 457 8.09 -30.92 24.94
CA ASN A 457 8.42 -32.16 25.67
C ASN A 457 9.67 -32.87 25.11
N GLY A 458 10.39 -32.30 24.12
CA GLY A 458 11.51 -33.01 23.46
C GLY A 458 12.72 -32.14 23.08
N GLY A 459 13.10 -31.16 23.89
CA GLY A 459 14.15 -30.19 23.55
C GLY A 459 15.06 -29.81 24.70
N GLU A 460 15.50 -30.77 25.52
CA GLU A 460 16.81 -30.64 26.16
C GLU A 460 17.85 -30.94 25.08
N ASN A 461 18.29 -29.93 24.33
CA ASN A 461 19.62 -29.90 23.72
C ASN A 461 19.90 -28.53 23.06
N ALA A 462 21.18 -28.16 23.11
CA ALA A 462 21.86 -27.01 22.51
C ALA A 462 21.85 -25.68 23.31
N GLY A 463 22.76 -25.61 24.29
CA GLY A 463 23.29 -24.37 24.86
C GLY A 463 24.14 -24.66 26.09
N ASN A 464 25.45 -24.42 26.01
CA ASN A 464 26.45 -24.70 27.06
C ASN A 464 26.28 -23.82 28.30
N THR A 465 25.22 -24.03 29.06
CA THR A 465 25.10 -23.72 30.50
C THR A 465 23.77 -24.27 30.99
N PRO A 466 23.74 -25.12 32.04
CA PRO A 466 22.48 -25.58 32.62
C PRO A 466 21.68 -24.35 33.10
N PRO A 467 20.43 -24.16 32.65
CA PRO A 467 19.62 -23.05 33.10
C PRO A 467 19.42 -23.14 34.61
N SER A 468 19.55 -22.01 35.32
CA SER A 468 19.29 -21.94 36.76
C SER A 468 17.91 -22.50 37.11
N ASP A 469 17.74 -23.07 38.30
CA ASP A 469 16.47 -23.68 38.71
C ASP A 469 15.29 -22.69 38.63
N ARG A 470 15.53 -21.40 38.92
CA ARG A 470 14.51 -20.34 38.74
C ARG A 470 14.05 -20.19 37.30
N GLN A 471 14.94 -20.35 36.32
CA GLN A 471 14.58 -20.28 34.90
C GLN A 471 13.80 -21.53 34.47
N LYS A 472 14.15 -22.72 34.98
CA LYS A 472 13.41 -23.96 34.72
C LYS A 472 11.98 -23.88 35.25
N ILE A 473 11.81 -23.45 36.50
CA ILE A 473 10.49 -23.27 37.14
C ILE A 473 9.64 -22.26 36.36
N ARG A 474 10.24 -21.13 35.95
CA ARG A 474 9.52 -20.09 35.20
C ARG A 474 9.06 -20.59 33.82
N LYS A 475 9.91 -21.33 33.10
CA LYS A 475 9.54 -21.96 31.82
C LYS A 475 8.40 -22.96 32.00
N ALA A 476 8.47 -23.82 33.01
CA ALA A 476 7.42 -24.79 33.31
C ALA A 476 6.08 -24.12 33.64
N LEU A 477 6.10 -23.05 34.45
CA LEU A 477 4.91 -22.29 34.80
C LEU A 477 4.26 -21.63 33.58
N GLN A 478 5.06 -21.00 32.70
CA GLN A 478 4.52 -20.38 31.48
C GLN A 478 3.91 -21.40 30.54
N LYS A 479 4.56 -22.56 30.39
CA LYS A 479 4.05 -23.68 29.60
C LYS A 479 2.71 -24.17 30.17
N GLN A 480 2.62 -24.37 31.48
CA GLN A 480 1.38 -24.79 32.13
C GLN A 480 0.26 -23.76 31.96
N ILE A 481 0.56 -22.46 32.11
CA ILE A 481 -0.43 -21.38 31.87
C ILE A 481 -0.96 -21.44 30.44
N LEU A 482 -0.08 -21.62 29.44
CA LEU A 482 -0.49 -21.72 28.05
C LEU A 482 -1.32 -22.99 27.79
N HIS A 483 -0.87 -24.15 28.25
CA HIS A 483 -1.58 -25.42 28.09
C HIS A 483 -2.97 -25.36 28.71
N ASN A 484 -3.08 -24.84 29.95
CA ASN A 484 -4.37 -24.64 30.60
C ASN A 484 -5.26 -23.68 29.81
N SER A 485 -4.70 -22.59 29.27
CA SER A 485 -5.46 -21.66 28.43
C SER A 485 -5.96 -22.30 27.13
N ILE A 486 -5.20 -23.23 26.54
CA ILE A 486 -5.64 -24.02 25.39
C ILE A 486 -6.76 -24.97 25.80
N ILE A 487 -6.64 -25.67 26.93
CA ILE A 487 -7.72 -26.53 27.45
C ILE A 487 -9.00 -25.72 27.67
N GLU A 488 -8.91 -24.52 28.25
CA GLU A 488 -10.07 -23.63 28.41
C GLU A 488 -10.65 -23.21 27.05
N LEU A 489 -9.82 -22.88 26.04
CA LEU A 489 -10.30 -22.59 24.68
C LEU A 489 -11.09 -23.77 24.10
N LEU A 490 -10.63 -24.99 24.36
CA LEU A 490 -11.26 -26.18 23.83
C LEU A 490 -12.62 -26.44 24.46
N VAL A 491 -12.79 -26.15 25.74
CA VAL A 491 -14.03 -26.40 26.48
C VAL A 491 -14.99 -25.21 26.49
N ILE A 492 -14.51 -23.98 26.23
CA ILE A 492 -15.35 -22.79 26.28
C ILE A 492 -16.56 -22.94 25.33
N LYS A 493 -17.75 -22.86 25.92
CA LYS A 493 -19.02 -22.71 25.21
C LYS A 493 -19.18 -21.22 24.91
N ASP A 494 -19.78 -20.86 23.79
CA ASP A 494 -20.18 -19.47 23.54
C ASP A 494 -21.67 -19.33 23.93
N PRO A 495 -21.98 -18.95 25.18
CA PRO A 495 -23.36 -18.90 25.64
C PRO A 495 -24.16 -17.74 25.03
N GLY A 496 -23.57 -16.93 24.14
CA GLY A 496 -24.18 -15.70 23.65
C GLY A 496 -23.99 -14.50 24.59
N ASP A 497 -23.50 -14.71 25.81
CA ASP A 497 -23.12 -13.63 26.74
C ASP A 497 -21.98 -12.79 26.17
N GLY A 498 -22.24 -11.50 26.01
CA GLY A 498 -21.29 -10.52 25.49
C GLY A 498 -21.65 -9.10 25.89
N TYR A 499 -20.92 -8.16 25.30
CA TYR A 499 -21.13 -6.73 25.50
C TYR A 499 -21.18 -6.05 24.15
N ALA A 500 -22.10 -5.10 24.00
CA ALA A 500 -22.09 -4.20 22.86
C ALA A 500 -20.93 -3.20 23.04
N VAL A 501 -20.04 -3.15 22.06
CA VAL A 501 -18.98 -2.14 21.97
C VAL A 501 -19.34 -1.20 20.83
N THR A 502 -19.46 0.08 21.15
CA THR A 502 -19.61 1.14 20.15
C THR A 502 -18.25 1.68 19.80
N ILE A 503 -17.90 1.62 18.51
CA ILE A 503 -16.66 2.16 17.97
C ILE A 503 -17.03 3.26 16.98
N GLU A 504 -16.55 4.47 17.25
CA GLU A 504 -16.61 5.56 16.29
C GLU A 504 -15.44 5.43 15.33
N GLU A 505 -15.73 5.12 14.08
CA GLU A 505 -14.75 4.94 13.03
C GLU A 505 -15.17 5.83 11.86
N TYR A 506 -14.35 6.84 11.56
CA TYR A 506 -14.60 7.79 10.47
C TYR A 506 -15.92 8.57 10.59
N GLY A 507 -16.33 8.90 11.83
CA GLY A 507 -17.58 9.61 12.11
C GLY A 507 -18.83 8.73 12.11
N LEU A 508 -18.69 7.43 11.80
CA LEU A 508 -19.77 6.44 11.89
C LEU A 508 -19.66 5.65 13.19
N ARG A 509 -20.79 5.49 13.89
CA ARG A 509 -20.89 4.62 15.07
C ARG A 509 -21.21 3.20 14.64
N ASN A 510 -20.24 2.31 14.76
CA ASN A 510 -20.42 0.88 14.53
C ASN A 510 -20.56 0.15 15.87
N ASN A 511 -21.60 -0.68 16.00
CA ASN A 511 -21.84 -1.49 17.19
C ASN A 511 -21.42 -2.93 16.92
N PHE A 512 -20.54 -3.47 17.77
CA PHE A 512 -20.07 -4.85 17.70
C PHE A 512 -20.48 -5.63 18.93
N TRP A 513 -20.94 -6.86 18.74
CA TRP A 513 -21.17 -7.79 19.84
C TRP A 513 -19.89 -8.56 20.15
N VAL A 514 -19.33 -8.35 21.34
CA VAL A 514 -18.12 -9.04 21.79
C VAL A 514 -18.48 -10.05 22.87
N SER A 515 -18.43 -11.35 22.54
CA SER A 515 -18.63 -12.43 23.50
C SER A 515 -17.43 -12.60 24.44
N LYS A 516 -17.66 -13.27 25.58
CA LYS A 516 -16.58 -13.66 26.50
C LYS A 516 -15.49 -14.48 25.80
N LYS A 517 -15.87 -15.30 24.81
CA LYS A 517 -14.95 -16.10 24.00
C LYS A 517 -14.02 -15.23 23.16
N HIS A 518 -14.52 -14.16 22.53
CA HIS A 518 -13.68 -13.23 21.77
C HIS A 518 -12.62 -12.54 22.65
N ASN A 519 -13.00 -12.12 23.85
CA ASN A 519 -12.06 -11.53 24.82
C ASN A 519 -10.99 -12.55 25.22
N PHE A 520 -11.37 -13.80 25.47
CA PHE A 520 -10.44 -14.88 25.81
C PHE A 520 -9.46 -15.18 24.67
N LEU A 521 -9.94 -15.28 23.43
CA LEU A 521 -9.11 -15.46 22.23
C LEU A 521 -8.10 -14.32 22.07
N SER A 522 -8.50 -13.08 22.33
CA SER A 522 -7.63 -11.91 22.25
C SER A 522 -6.53 -11.93 23.32
N GLN A 523 -6.87 -12.35 24.54
CA GLN A 523 -5.90 -12.53 25.62
C GLN A 523 -4.89 -13.61 25.27
N LEU A 524 -5.36 -14.76 24.78
CA LEU A 524 -4.49 -15.87 24.40
C LEU A 524 -3.59 -15.49 23.22
N ALA A 525 -4.12 -14.80 22.22
CA ALA A 525 -3.33 -14.27 21.11
C ALA A 525 -2.24 -13.29 21.60
N LEU A 526 -2.57 -12.35 22.50
CA LEU A 526 -1.57 -11.46 23.09
C LEU A 526 -0.55 -12.18 23.96
N ASN A 527 -0.92 -13.26 24.63
CA ASN A 527 0.03 -14.07 25.37
C ASN A 527 1.07 -14.70 24.42
N ILE A 528 0.63 -15.25 23.29
CA ILE A 528 1.50 -15.80 22.25
C ILE A 528 2.42 -14.71 21.69
N LEU A 529 1.85 -13.58 21.28
CA LEU A 529 2.58 -12.47 20.67
C LEU A 529 3.56 -11.79 21.64
N GLY A 530 3.13 -11.53 22.87
CA GLY A 530 3.97 -10.94 23.90
C GLY A 530 5.15 -11.84 24.25
N ASN A 531 4.93 -13.16 24.38
CA ASN A 531 6.04 -14.10 24.55
C ASN A 531 6.96 -14.13 23.33
N TYR A 532 6.43 -14.08 22.11
CA TYR A 532 7.23 -14.07 20.89
C TYR A 532 8.15 -12.84 20.86
N TYR A 533 7.59 -11.63 20.81
CA TYR A 533 8.35 -10.39 20.63
C TYR A 533 9.34 -10.17 21.77
N LYS A 534 8.93 -10.43 23.02
CA LYS A 534 9.81 -10.25 24.19
C LYS A 534 11.01 -11.20 24.20
N ASN A 535 10.86 -12.41 23.67
CA ASN A 535 11.94 -13.42 23.68
C ASN A 535 12.79 -13.40 22.41
N GLN A 536 12.26 -12.95 21.27
CA GLN A 536 13.03 -12.87 20.04
C GLN A 536 14.02 -11.70 20.04
N ASN A 537 13.66 -10.57 20.68
CA ASN A 537 14.58 -9.44 20.87
C ASN A 537 14.16 -8.65 22.13
N PHE A 538 14.78 -8.97 23.28
CA PHE A 538 14.44 -8.35 24.56
C PHE A 538 14.90 -6.89 24.65
N GLU A 539 16.03 -6.55 24.03
CA GLU A 539 16.54 -5.17 24.04
C GLU A 539 15.57 -4.25 23.28
N ARG A 540 15.14 -4.65 22.08
CA ARG A 540 14.14 -3.93 21.31
C ARG A 540 12.79 -3.87 22.03
N TRP A 541 12.36 -4.97 22.63
CA TRP A 541 11.16 -4.98 23.48
C TRP A 541 11.23 -3.93 24.59
N ASN A 542 12.35 -3.88 25.31
CA ASN A 542 12.53 -2.96 26.43
C ASN A 542 12.63 -1.50 25.95
N MET A 543 13.24 -1.26 24.79
CA MET A 543 13.33 0.07 24.19
C MET A 543 11.97 0.61 23.73
N ILE A 544 11.15 -0.23 23.11
CA ILE A 544 9.87 0.20 22.52
C ILE A 544 8.74 0.20 23.54
N PHE A 545 8.63 -0.86 24.34
CA PHE A 545 7.52 -1.05 25.27
C PHE A 545 7.92 -0.82 26.73
N GLY A 546 9.13 -1.23 27.11
CA GLY A 546 9.64 -1.20 28.48
C GLY A 546 8.96 -2.20 29.42
N SER A 547 7.62 -2.27 29.41
CA SER A 547 6.82 -3.19 30.24
C SER A 547 5.75 -3.92 29.43
N ASP A 548 5.32 -5.07 29.95
CA ASP A 548 4.25 -5.88 29.34
C ASP A 548 2.91 -5.13 29.30
N GLY A 549 2.64 -4.29 30.31
CA GLY A 549 1.45 -3.46 30.34
C GLY A 549 1.44 -2.36 29.27
N THR A 550 2.60 -1.79 28.97
CA THR A 550 2.74 -0.80 27.88
C THR A 550 2.47 -1.45 26.52
N PHE A 551 2.94 -2.68 26.30
CA PHE A 551 2.64 -3.43 25.07
C PHE A 551 1.13 -3.66 24.91
N ILE A 552 0.42 -4.03 25.97
CA ILE A 552 -1.04 -4.22 25.92
C ILE A 552 -1.75 -2.89 25.62
N LYS A 553 -1.32 -1.78 26.25
CA LYS A 553 -1.85 -0.44 25.96
C LYS A 553 -1.56 0.00 24.52
N PHE A 554 -0.40 -0.35 23.99
CA PHE A 554 -0.04 -0.12 22.60
C PHE A 554 -1.01 -0.84 21.66
N VAL A 555 -1.24 -2.14 21.86
CA VAL A 555 -2.21 -2.90 21.05
C VAL A 555 -3.62 -2.33 21.18
N LYS A 556 -4.07 -2.00 22.39
CA LYS A 556 -5.38 -1.34 22.61
C LYS A 556 -5.51 -0.06 21.79
N ASN A 557 -4.47 0.77 21.75
CA ASN A 557 -4.49 2.01 20.96
C ASN A 557 -4.53 1.72 19.46
N LEU A 558 -3.88 0.66 18.98
CA LEU A 558 -3.99 0.22 17.58
C LEU A 558 -5.37 -0.35 17.24
N SER A 559 -6.06 -0.90 18.23
CA SER A 559 -7.43 -1.42 18.09
C SER A 559 -8.48 -0.30 18.07
N ASP A 560 -8.17 0.92 18.51
CA ASP A 560 -9.06 2.07 18.46
C ASP A 560 -8.80 2.86 17.17
N PRO A 561 -9.75 2.93 16.21
CA PRO A 561 -9.52 3.55 14.90
C PRO A 561 -9.18 5.05 14.99
N ASN A 562 -9.72 5.78 15.96
CA ASN A 562 -9.41 7.21 16.13
C ASN A 562 -7.95 7.41 16.56
N LYS A 563 -7.47 6.56 17.45
CA LYS A 563 -6.07 6.57 17.87
C LYS A 563 -5.16 6.02 16.79
N TYR A 564 -5.56 4.95 16.11
CA TYR A 564 -4.80 4.35 15.01
C TYR A 564 -4.49 5.38 13.93
N ASN A 565 -5.48 6.18 13.50
CA ASN A 565 -5.27 7.24 12.51
C ASN A 565 -4.20 8.26 12.97
N GLN A 566 -4.21 8.65 14.25
CA GLN A 566 -3.19 9.54 14.81
C GLN A 566 -1.79 8.90 14.82
N TYR A 567 -1.71 7.59 15.10
CA TYR A 567 -0.47 6.82 15.05
C TYR A 567 0.05 6.67 13.61
N GLU A 568 -0.85 6.41 12.66
CA GLU A 568 -0.53 6.28 11.24
C GLU A 568 0.04 7.59 10.67
N GLU A 569 -0.55 8.73 11.01
CA GLU A 569 -0.08 10.03 10.52
C GLU A 569 1.24 10.47 11.18
N LYS A 570 1.40 10.27 12.50
CA LYS A 570 2.52 10.86 13.25
C LYS A 570 3.70 9.92 13.49
N LEU A 571 3.41 8.66 13.81
CA LEU A 571 4.39 7.73 14.36
C LEU A 571 4.88 6.71 13.33
N PHE A 572 4.02 6.26 12.42
CA PHE A 572 4.40 5.23 11.45
C PHE A 572 5.54 5.67 10.52
N PRO A 573 5.61 6.92 10.02
CA PRO A 573 6.75 7.35 9.21
C PRO A 573 8.08 7.23 9.96
N GLN A 574 8.08 7.54 11.27
CA GLN A 574 9.26 7.43 12.11
C GLN A 574 9.64 5.97 12.37
N LEU A 575 8.67 5.12 12.74
CA LEU A 575 8.91 3.69 13.01
C LEU A 575 9.37 2.96 11.75
N ARG A 576 8.80 3.29 10.59
CA ARG A 576 9.23 2.74 9.29
C ARG A 576 10.68 3.06 8.98
N SER A 577 11.12 4.29 9.27
CA SER A 577 12.52 4.69 9.07
C SER A 577 13.51 3.94 9.97
N GLN A 578 13.05 3.41 11.11
CA GLN A 578 13.87 2.65 12.05
C GLN A 578 14.05 1.17 11.65
N GLY A 579 13.31 0.67 10.65
CA GLY A 579 13.47 -0.69 10.17
C GLY A 579 13.24 -1.76 11.24
N LEU A 580 12.17 -1.60 12.04
CA LEU A 580 11.90 -2.46 13.20
C LEU A 580 11.62 -3.92 12.87
N ILE A 581 11.25 -4.21 11.62
CA ILE A 581 11.03 -5.57 11.10
C ILE A 581 12.12 -5.88 10.05
N PRO A 582 12.75 -7.07 10.07
CA PRO A 582 12.45 -8.22 10.93
C PRO A 582 12.85 -8.00 12.40
N TRP A 583 12.02 -8.51 13.32
CA TRP A 583 12.11 -8.18 14.75
C TRP A 583 13.40 -8.71 15.43
N LYS A 584 13.94 -9.82 14.92
CA LYS A 584 15.10 -10.51 15.49
C LYS A 584 16.45 -9.83 15.17
N LYS A 585 16.51 -8.97 14.14
CA LYS A 585 17.70 -8.12 13.93
C LYS A 585 17.90 -7.21 15.13
#